data_AF-A0A940UNL1-F1
#
_entry.id   AF-A0A940UNL1-F1
#
_cell.length_a   1.000
_cell.length_b   1.000
_cell.length_c   1.000
_cell.angle_alpha   90.00
_cell.angle_beta   90.00
_cell.angle_gamma   90.00
#
_symmetry.space_group_name_H-M   'P 1'
#
loop_
_entity.id
_entity.type
_entity.pdbx_description
1 polymer ?
#
loop_
_entity_poly.entity_id
_entity_poly.type
_entity_poly.pdbx_seq_one_letter_code
_entity_poly.pdbx_strand_id
1 'polypeptide(L)'
;MLFRRLSAAGQTPYRLVPAVIALLMTVSLTGCFQREETSGTSEETASSTASETETTSVSADIDLNDQIAALFAENIGNGDVVYLSLQLADSKGWKDKELSDESSAGQYYEQCLSGSYSWDELPEETVPETSDYIVTISNGIGSNYFQFFSEGNLVYYYQDGVERWFTATPQSGQSTVAELFRGWYDNLEYQAAVDGISISRETANASKVASAYGEALAAAYLTFAPGSSYAVTAAQLYSSEIYETSADANRFCFTLVLAVTPVDETSGAWRVGDGMELAESGTAQGMWLVTRQVELQKTVDGWKCVEIGTTGITLSDDSSD
;
A
#
# COMPACT_ATOMS: atom_id res chain seq x y z
N MET A 1 -36.91 39.42 -25.19
CA MET A 1 -36.61 39.66 -23.76
C MET A 1 -35.81 38.45 -23.28
N LEU A 2 -34.47 38.50 -23.35
CA LEU A 2 -33.50 38.87 -22.29
C LEU A 2 -33.51 37.86 -21.13
N PHE A 3 -32.46 37.21 -20.62
CA PHE A 3 -30.98 37.07 -20.78
C PHE A 3 -30.65 35.74 -20.00
N ARG A 4 -29.59 34.95 -20.26
CA ARG A 4 -28.22 35.16 -19.75
C ARG A 4 -27.27 34.04 -20.24
N ARG A 5 -26.14 34.51 -20.79
CA ARG A 5 -24.74 34.02 -20.71
C ARG A 5 -24.46 32.59 -20.21
N LEU A 6 -23.88 31.78 -21.09
CA LEU A 6 -22.85 30.78 -20.74
C LEU A 6 -21.48 31.43 -20.95
N SER A 7 -20.68 31.55 -19.88
CA SER A 7 -19.24 31.86 -19.98
C SER A 7 -18.46 31.09 -18.94
N ALA A 8 -17.40 30.42 -19.44
CA ALA A 8 -16.09 30.20 -18.83
C ALA A 8 -15.97 29.41 -17.52
N ALA A 9 -15.41 28.21 -17.65
CA ALA A 9 -14.30 27.64 -16.87
C ALA A 9 -14.00 26.25 -17.48
N GLY A 10 -12.79 25.74 -17.60
CA GLY A 10 -11.48 26.15 -17.13
C GLY A 10 -10.46 25.21 -17.78
N GLN A 11 -9.23 25.70 -17.89
CA GLN A 11 -8.08 25.01 -18.43
C GLN A 11 -7.78 23.72 -17.64
N THR A 12 -7.69 22.60 -18.34
CA THR A 12 -6.99 21.40 -17.86
C THR A 12 -5.54 21.46 -18.36
N PRO A 13 -4.52 21.32 -17.49
CA PRO A 13 -3.16 21.14 -17.95
C PRO A 13 -2.98 19.69 -18.40
N TYR A 14 -2.83 19.51 -19.71
CA TYR A 14 -2.25 18.32 -20.31
C TYR A 14 -0.82 18.15 -19.80
N ARG A 15 -0.52 17.04 -19.12
CA ARG A 15 0.86 16.54 -19.05
C ARG A 15 1.02 15.41 -20.04
N LEU A 16 1.91 15.69 -20.98
CA LEU A 16 2.33 14.88 -22.11
C LEU A 16 3.09 13.64 -21.61
N VAL A 17 2.68 12.48 -22.08
CA VAL A 17 3.53 11.28 -22.18
C VAL A 17 4.61 11.58 -23.24
N PRO A 18 5.92 11.45 -22.94
CA PRO A 18 6.91 11.46 -24.00
C PRO A 18 6.94 10.09 -24.67
N ALA A 19 6.37 10.02 -25.87
CA ALA A 19 6.78 9.04 -26.86
C ALA A 19 8.27 9.25 -27.17
N VAL A 20 9.10 8.23 -26.95
CA VAL A 20 10.50 8.23 -27.39
C VAL A 20 10.71 7.12 -28.41
N ILE A 21 10.93 7.56 -29.64
CA ILE A 21 11.45 6.82 -30.78
C ILE A 21 12.99 6.85 -30.71
N ALA A 22 13.62 5.79 -31.26
CA ALA A 22 15.03 5.67 -31.67
C ALA A 22 15.96 5.03 -30.62
N LEU A 23 17.01 4.27 -30.95
CA LEU A 23 17.63 3.87 -32.23
C LEU A 23 18.57 2.70 -31.90
N LEU A 24 18.75 1.73 -32.80
CA LEU A 24 19.81 0.73 -32.71
C LEU A 24 21.19 1.41 -32.59
N MET A 25 21.97 1.05 -31.57
CA MET A 25 23.44 1.06 -31.65
C MET A 25 24.04 -0.13 -30.92
N THR A 26 24.73 -0.98 -31.69
CA THR A 26 25.59 -2.07 -31.26
C THR A 26 26.90 -1.48 -30.75
N VAL A 27 27.36 -1.89 -29.56
CA VAL A 27 28.76 -1.70 -29.16
C VAL A 27 29.28 -3.01 -28.55
N SER A 28 30.28 -3.56 -29.23
CA SER A 28 31.09 -4.70 -28.80
C SER A 28 32.23 -4.19 -27.92
N LEU A 29 32.51 -4.85 -26.79
CA LEU A 29 33.70 -4.59 -26.00
C LEU A 29 34.50 -5.88 -25.83
N THR A 30 35.58 -5.95 -26.61
CA THR A 30 36.76 -6.79 -26.40
C THR A 30 37.82 -5.95 -25.68
N GLY A 31 38.51 -6.51 -24.69
CA GLY A 31 39.69 -5.89 -24.08
C GLY A 31 40.08 -6.59 -22.78
N CYS A 32 40.97 -7.59 -22.84
CA CYS A 32 42.42 -7.44 -22.66
C CYS A 32 42.85 -7.27 -21.19
N PHE A 33 43.44 -8.32 -20.63
CA PHE A 33 44.57 -8.19 -19.71
C PHE A 33 45.66 -9.20 -20.09
N GLN A 34 46.88 -8.69 -20.21
CA GLN A 34 48.09 -9.38 -20.63
C GLN A 34 49.22 -9.02 -19.63
N ARG A 35 50.21 -9.92 -19.53
CA ARG A 35 51.49 -9.89 -18.78
C ARG A 35 51.46 -10.51 -17.37
N GLU A 36 52.45 -11.28 -16.94
CA GLU A 36 53.84 -11.43 -17.41
C GLU A 36 54.42 -12.80 -17.05
N GLU A 37 55.37 -13.27 -17.86
CA GLU A 37 56.15 -14.51 -17.68
C GLU A 37 57.18 -14.40 -16.55
N THR A 38 57.57 -15.54 -15.96
CA THR A 38 59.00 -15.90 -15.85
C THR A 38 59.21 -17.40 -15.63
N SER A 39 60.29 -17.89 -16.21
CA SER A 39 60.73 -19.25 -16.51
C SER A 39 61.26 -20.08 -15.33
N GLY A 40 61.20 -21.42 -15.45
CA GLY A 40 62.07 -22.36 -14.72
C GLY A 40 61.88 -23.81 -15.18
N THR A 41 62.87 -24.36 -15.88
CA THR A 41 62.89 -25.70 -16.47
C THR A 41 63.50 -26.74 -15.52
N SER A 42 62.90 -27.92 -15.38
CA SER A 42 63.60 -29.21 -15.27
C SER A 42 62.65 -30.40 -15.40
N GLU A 43 63.01 -31.35 -16.26
CA GLU A 43 62.36 -32.64 -16.52
C GLU A 43 62.49 -33.60 -15.32
N GLU A 44 61.41 -34.31 -14.95
CA GLU A 44 61.50 -35.71 -14.50
C GLU A 44 60.12 -36.43 -14.56
N THR A 45 60.07 -37.44 -15.42
CA THR A 45 59.36 -38.74 -15.38
C THR A 45 58.00 -38.91 -14.67
N ALA A 46 57.01 -39.27 -15.50
CA ALA A 46 55.96 -40.30 -15.32
C ALA A 46 55.10 -40.34 -14.05
N SER A 47 53.80 -40.07 -14.19
CA SER A 47 52.75 -41.05 -13.91
C SER A 47 51.40 -40.53 -14.41
N SER A 48 50.64 -41.38 -15.10
CA SER A 48 49.32 -41.05 -15.59
C SER A 48 48.33 -40.99 -14.44
N THR A 49 47.61 -39.89 -14.30
CA THR A 49 46.29 -39.90 -13.67
C THR A 49 45.48 -38.80 -14.32
N ALA A 50 44.54 -39.19 -15.17
CA ALA A 50 43.52 -38.31 -15.68
C ALA A 50 42.69 -37.86 -14.49
N SER A 51 42.90 -36.61 -14.05
CA SER A 51 41.98 -35.90 -13.20
C SER A 51 41.05 -35.14 -14.13
N GLU A 52 39.89 -35.75 -14.43
CA GLU A 52 38.75 -35.02 -14.96
C GLU A 52 38.51 -33.84 -14.01
N THR A 53 38.86 -32.65 -14.48
CA THR A 53 38.39 -31.43 -13.84
C THR A 53 36.97 -31.26 -14.35
N GLU A 54 36.01 -31.91 -13.67
CA GLU A 54 34.61 -31.52 -13.75
C GLU A 54 34.59 -30.01 -13.48
N THR A 55 34.34 -29.26 -14.54
CA THR A 55 33.97 -27.87 -14.41
C THR A 55 32.56 -27.92 -13.86
N THR A 56 32.44 -28.02 -12.54
CA THR A 56 31.15 -27.86 -11.87
C THR A 56 30.76 -26.41 -12.09
N SER A 57 29.99 -26.17 -13.16
CA SER A 57 29.20 -24.96 -13.30
C SER A 57 28.16 -25.02 -12.19
N VAL A 58 28.52 -24.52 -11.01
CA VAL A 58 27.54 -24.17 -9.99
C VAL A 58 26.81 -22.94 -10.52
N SER A 59 25.86 -23.14 -11.43
CA SER A 59 24.70 -22.24 -11.46
C SER A 59 23.96 -22.57 -10.18
N ALA A 60 24.17 -21.77 -9.14
CA ALA A 60 23.25 -21.83 -8.01
C ALA A 60 21.87 -21.51 -8.60
N ASP A 61 20.99 -22.49 -8.66
CA ASP A 61 19.55 -22.26 -8.82
C ASP A 61 19.17 -21.34 -7.66
N ILE A 62 19.09 -20.03 -7.93
CA ILE A 62 18.54 -19.08 -6.98
C ILE A 62 17.06 -19.43 -6.90
N ASP A 63 16.58 -19.75 -5.69
CA ASP A 63 15.16 -20.00 -5.44
C ASP A 63 14.34 -18.87 -6.07
N LEU A 64 13.27 -19.20 -6.80
CA LEU A 64 12.45 -18.19 -7.46
C LEU A 64 11.89 -17.20 -6.42
N ASN A 65 11.65 -17.64 -5.19
CA ASN A 65 11.30 -16.75 -4.08
C ASN A 65 12.37 -15.70 -3.80
N ASP A 66 13.65 -16.09 -3.78
CA ASP A 66 14.79 -15.18 -3.59
C ASP A 66 14.94 -14.20 -4.77
N GLN A 67 14.58 -14.64 -5.98
CA GLN A 67 14.56 -13.76 -7.15
C GLN A 67 13.44 -12.73 -7.09
N ILE A 68 12.21 -13.15 -6.78
CA ILE A 68 11.06 -12.24 -6.62
C ILE A 68 11.35 -11.24 -5.49
N ALA A 69 11.95 -11.71 -4.40
CA ALA A 69 12.50 -10.88 -3.35
C ALA A 69 13.45 -9.82 -3.90
N ALA A 70 14.50 -10.20 -4.64
CA ALA A 70 15.41 -9.22 -5.23
C ALA A 70 14.69 -8.19 -6.12
N LEU A 71 13.69 -8.60 -6.92
CA LEU A 71 12.91 -7.69 -7.78
C LEU A 71 12.07 -6.69 -6.98
N PHE A 72 11.44 -7.11 -5.88
CA PHE A 72 10.73 -6.18 -5.00
C PHE A 72 11.69 -5.20 -4.32
N ALA A 73 12.84 -5.68 -3.86
CA ALA A 73 13.85 -4.84 -3.24
C ALA A 73 14.39 -3.82 -4.25
N GLU A 74 14.57 -4.19 -5.51
CA GLU A 74 14.99 -3.28 -6.58
C GLU A 74 13.90 -2.28 -6.99
N ASN A 75 12.63 -2.70 -6.95
CA ASN A 75 11.50 -1.80 -7.18
C ASN A 75 11.42 -0.68 -6.12
N ILE A 76 11.83 -0.97 -4.88
CA ILE A 76 11.77 -0.03 -3.74
C ILE A 76 13.12 0.71 -3.54
N GLY A 77 14.24 0.02 -3.78
CA GLY A 77 15.57 0.33 -3.24
C GLY A 77 16.33 1.50 -3.86
N ASN A 78 15.70 2.35 -4.66
CA ASN A 78 16.35 3.53 -5.25
C ASN A 78 16.11 4.83 -4.47
N GLY A 79 15.58 4.77 -3.24
CA GLY A 79 15.31 5.96 -2.41
C GLY A 79 14.19 6.84 -2.96
N ASP A 80 13.38 6.28 -3.86
CA ASP A 80 12.23 6.92 -4.47
C ASP A 80 10.96 6.61 -3.67
N VAL A 81 10.04 7.56 -3.69
CA VAL A 81 8.67 7.40 -3.20
C VAL A 81 8.04 6.14 -3.82
N VAL A 82 7.44 5.26 -3.02
CA VAL A 82 6.71 4.09 -3.53
C VAL A 82 5.21 4.41 -3.57
N TYR A 83 4.54 4.05 -4.66
CA TYR A 83 3.11 4.23 -4.81
C TYR A 83 2.39 2.88 -4.82
N LEU A 84 1.27 2.83 -4.10
CA LEU A 84 0.27 1.79 -4.19
C LEU A 84 -0.97 2.34 -4.90
N SER A 85 -1.24 1.81 -6.09
CA SER A 85 -2.31 2.27 -6.96
C SER A 85 -3.40 1.22 -7.10
N LEU A 86 -4.66 1.64 -6.98
CA LEU A 86 -5.82 0.78 -7.17
C LEU A 86 -6.55 1.14 -8.47
N GLN A 87 -6.79 0.13 -9.31
CA GLN A 87 -7.72 0.19 -10.43
C GLN A 87 -8.86 -0.79 -10.19
N LEU A 88 -10.10 -0.33 -10.37
CA LEU A 88 -11.31 -1.16 -10.31
C LEU A 88 -11.77 -1.50 -11.73
N ALA A 89 -12.40 -2.68 -11.92
CA ALA A 89 -12.89 -3.18 -13.22
C ALA A 89 -13.67 -2.14 -14.03
N ASP A 90 -14.60 -1.43 -13.37
CA ASP A 90 -15.49 -0.44 -14.00
C ASP A 90 -14.90 0.98 -14.07
N SER A 91 -13.64 1.15 -13.65
CA SER A 91 -12.99 2.46 -13.55
C SER A 91 -11.90 2.64 -14.59
N LYS A 92 -11.87 3.83 -15.22
CA LYS A 92 -10.82 4.20 -16.18
C LYS A 92 -9.61 4.89 -15.54
N GLY A 93 -9.59 5.02 -14.21
CA GLY A 93 -8.59 5.82 -13.50
C GLY A 93 -7.99 5.04 -12.34
N TRP A 94 -6.72 5.33 -12.08
CA TRP A 94 -5.99 4.85 -10.92
C TRP A 94 -6.28 5.76 -9.72
N LYS A 95 -6.37 5.17 -8.53
CA LYS A 95 -6.31 5.89 -7.27
C LYS A 95 -4.99 5.58 -6.61
N ASP A 96 -4.16 6.59 -6.44
CA ASP A 96 -2.79 6.43 -5.93
C ASP A 96 -2.72 6.77 -4.44
N LYS A 97 -1.94 5.97 -3.70
CA LYS A 97 -1.56 6.22 -2.32
C LYS A 97 -0.05 6.14 -2.20
N GLU A 98 0.52 7.16 -1.57
CA GLU A 98 1.95 7.24 -1.32
C GLU A 98 2.33 6.40 -0.08
N LEU A 99 3.37 5.59 -0.20
CA LEU A 99 4.05 4.93 0.91
C LEU A 99 5.22 5.83 1.33
N SER A 100 4.97 6.67 2.33
CA SER A 100 5.88 7.77 2.72
C SER A 100 7.07 7.35 3.60
N ASP A 101 7.18 6.08 3.99
CA ASP A 101 8.29 5.57 4.80
C ASP A 101 8.85 4.24 4.26
N GLU A 102 10.17 4.22 4.04
CA GLU A 102 10.94 3.03 3.65
C GLU A 102 10.74 1.87 4.64
N SER A 103 10.52 2.15 5.93
CA SER A 103 10.27 1.11 6.94
C SER A 103 8.95 0.37 6.72
N SER A 104 7.93 1.08 6.21
CA SER A 104 6.64 0.50 5.87
C SER A 104 6.76 -0.37 4.62
N ALA A 105 7.46 0.13 3.59
CA ALA A 105 7.76 -0.62 2.37
C ALA A 105 8.53 -1.94 2.66
N GLY A 106 9.47 -1.92 3.61
CA GLY A 106 10.22 -3.10 4.04
C GLY A 106 9.40 -4.15 4.82
N GLN A 107 8.42 -3.75 5.63
CA GLN A 107 7.53 -4.71 6.32
C GLN A 107 6.58 -5.41 5.35
N TYR A 108 6.13 -4.70 4.31
CA TYR A 108 5.30 -5.25 3.24
C TYR A 108 6.06 -6.32 2.43
N TYR A 109 7.33 -6.06 2.16
CA TYR A 109 8.23 -7.01 1.52
C TYR A 109 8.34 -8.34 2.29
N GLU A 110 8.62 -8.30 3.59
CA GLU A 110 8.83 -9.51 4.38
C GLU A 110 7.59 -10.43 4.36
N GLN A 111 6.38 -9.87 4.43
CA GLN A 111 5.15 -10.68 4.43
C GLN A 111 4.84 -11.34 3.07
N CYS A 112 5.21 -10.71 1.96
CA CYS A 112 5.07 -11.28 0.62
C CYS A 112 6.09 -12.39 0.33
N LEU A 113 7.23 -12.38 1.02
CA LEU A 113 8.40 -13.18 0.67
C LEU A 113 8.80 -14.20 1.75
N SER A 114 8.17 -14.16 2.93
CA SER A 114 8.43 -15.07 4.05
C SER A 114 7.87 -16.48 3.86
N GLY A 115 8.03 -17.08 2.68
CA GLY A 115 7.53 -18.43 2.38
C GLY A 115 6.01 -18.57 2.39
N SER A 116 5.26 -17.46 2.46
CA SER A 116 3.79 -17.42 2.48
C SER A 116 3.16 -17.78 1.12
N TYR A 117 3.96 -17.72 0.06
CA TYR A 117 3.52 -17.98 -1.32
C TYR A 117 4.54 -18.89 -2.02
N SER A 118 4.02 -19.72 -2.93
CA SER A 118 4.82 -20.43 -3.93
C SER A 118 4.74 -19.67 -5.25
N TRP A 119 5.89 -19.31 -5.80
CA TRP A 119 5.99 -18.56 -7.03
C TRP A 119 6.35 -19.47 -8.19
N ASP A 120 5.71 -19.26 -9.34
CA ASP A 120 6.08 -19.87 -10.63
C ASP A 120 6.11 -18.80 -11.71
N GLU A 121 7.12 -18.84 -12.59
CA GLU A 121 7.22 -17.94 -13.74
C GLU A 121 6.45 -18.52 -14.94
N LEU A 122 5.65 -17.68 -15.59
CA LEU A 122 4.84 -18.05 -16.74
C LEU A 122 5.59 -17.73 -18.05
N PRO A 123 5.52 -18.63 -19.06
CA PRO A 123 6.28 -18.49 -20.29
C PRO A 123 5.70 -17.50 -21.30
N GLU A 124 4.45 -17.04 -21.13
CA GLU A 124 3.76 -16.15 -22.06
C GLU A 124 2.86 -15.12 -21.36
N GLU A 125 2.57 -14.03 -22.08
CA GLU A 125 1.67 -12.98 -21.62
C GLU A 125 0.30 -13.58 -21.28
N THR A 126 -0.03 -13.55 -19.99
CA THR A 126 -1.29 -14.09 -19.49
C THR A 126 -2.08 -12.93 -18.93
N VAL A 127 -2.81 -12.19 -19.76
CA VAL A 127 -3.73 -11.15 -19.25
C VAL A 127 -5.02 -11.82 -18.79
N PRO A 128 -5.48 -11.61 -17.54
CA PRO A 128 -6.72 -12.21 -17.11
C PRO A 128 -7.88 -11.59 -17.88
N GLU A 129 -8.82 -12.43 -18.36
CA GLU A 129 -9.99 -11.96 -19.12
C GLU A 129 -10.86 -10.99 -18.30
N THR A 130 -10.85 -11.15 -16.98
CA THR A 130 -11.55 -10.33 -16.01
C THR A 130 -10.70 -10.15 -14.76
N SER A 131 -10.77 -8.98 -14.14
CA SER A 131 -10.23 -8.73 -12.81
C SER A 131 -11.10 -7.67 -12.15
N ASP A 132 -11.67 -7.96 -10.98
CA ASP A 132 -12.50 -7.01 -10.20
C ASP A 132 -11.69 -5.79 -9.80
N TYR A 133 -10.42 -6.00 -9.48
CA TYR A 133 -9.46 -4.94 -9.24
C TYR A 133 -8.03 -5.35 -9.60
N ILE A 134 -7.17 -4.36 -9.78
CA ILE A 134 -5.73 -4.51 -9.93
C ILE A 134 -5.08 -3.59 -8.90
N VAL A 135 -4.17 -4.13 -8.11
CA VAL A 135 -3.32 -3.32 -7.24
C VAL A 135 -1.92 -3.26 -7.85
N THR A 136 -1.37 -2.06 -7.98
CA THR A 136 -0.04 -1.84 -8.52
C THR A 136 0.87 -1.26 -7.45
N ILE A 137 2.04 -1.86 -7.24
CA ILE A 137 3.13 -1.26 -6.47
C ILE A 137 4.20 -0.79 -7.44
N SER A 138 4.51 0.49 -7.41
CA SER A 138 5.43 1.13 -8.36
C SER A 138 6.40 2.05 -7.66
N ASN A 139 7.58 2.21 -8.25
CA ASN A 139 8.49 3.28 -7.86
C ASN A 139 7.96 4.65 -8.30
N GLY A 140 8.51 5.73 -7.75
CA GLY A 140 7.97 7.09 -7.92
C GLY A 140 8.01 7.62 -9.36
N ILE A 141 8.79 6.99 -10.23
CA ILE A 141 8.93 7.33 -11.65
C ILE A 141 8.06 6.43 -12.54
N GLY A 142 7.53 5.32 -12.00
CA GLY A 142 6.74 4.32 -12.71
C GLY A 142 7.53 3.49 -13.72
N SER A 143 8.88 3.47 -13.63
CA SER A 143 9.73 2.68 -14.52
C SER A 143 9.72 1.20 -14.16
N ASN A 144 9.45 0.90 -12.88
CA ASN A 144 9.40 -0.45 -12.32
C ASN A 144 8.08 -0.60 -11.55
N TYR A 145 7.38 -1.70 -11.76
CA TYR A 145 6.17 -1.99 -11.00
C TYR A 145 5.77 -3.46 -11.03
N PHE A 146 5.04 -3.87 -9.99
CA PHE A 146 4.26 -5.10 -9.99
C PHE A 146 2.77 -4.77 -10.06
N GLN A 147 2.01 -5.57 -10.79
CA GLN A 147 0.55 -5.56 -10.77
C GLN A 147 0.04 -6.90 -10.26
N PHE A 148 -0.87 -6.84 -9.29
CA PHE A 148 -1.54 -7.99 -8.70
C PHE A 148 -2.99 -7.97 -9.13
N PHE A 149 -3.40 -9.04 -9.81
CA PHE A 149 -4.75 -9.18 -10.33
C PHE A 149 -5.59 -9.95 -9.32
N SER A 150 -6.79 -9.45 -9.03
CA SER A 150 -7.70 -10.09 -8.06
C SER A 150 -8.11 -11.51 -8.48
N GLU A 151 -8.07 -11.78 -9.78
CA GLU A 151 -8.37 -13.09 -10.36
C GLU A 151 -7.07 -13.86 -10.67
N GLY A 152 -7.03 -15.14 -10.28
CA GLY A 152 -6.06 -16.11 -10.81
C GLY A 152 -4.66 -16.09 -10.20
N ASN A 153 -4.44 -15.48 -9.02
CA ASN A 153 -3.12 -15.40 -8.35
C ASN A 153 -2.00 -14.83 -9.24
N LEU A 154 -2.39 -14.06 -10.25
CA LEU A 154 -1.52 -13.64 -11.32
C LEU A 154 -0.81 -12.33 -10.94
N VAL A 155 0.46 -12.26 -11.30
CA VAL A 155 1.32 -11.12 -11.04
C VAL A 155 2.06 -10.75 -12.31
N TYR A 156 1.95 -9.49 -12.72
CA TYR A 156 2.76 -8.92 -13.78
C TYR A 156 3.88 -8.09 -13.18
N TYR A 157 5.07 -8.19 -13.74
CA TYR A 157 6.21 -7.36 -13.39
C TYR A 157 6.75 -6.68 -14.65
N TYR A 158 6.99 -5.38 -14.51
CA TYR A 158 7.64 -4.57 -15.52
C TYR A 158 8.86 -3.88 -14.94
N GLN A 159 9.98 -3.95 -15.68
CA GLN A 159 11.21 -3.24 -15.34
C GLN A 159 11.92 -2.84 -16.62
N ASP A 160 12.09 -1.54 -16.83
CA ASP A 160 12.91 -0.97 -17.92
C ASP A 160 12.63 -1.57 -19.32
N GLY A 161 11.36 -1.88 -19.61
CA GLY A 161 10.92 -2.45 -20.91
C GLY A 161 10.92 -3.97 -20.95
N VAL A 162 11.27 -4.65 -19.86
CA VAL A 162 11.20 -6.10 -19.71
C VAL A 162 9.93 -6.47 -18.96
N GLU A 163 9.17 -7.39 -19.54
CA GLU A 163 7.92 -7.91 -19.00
C GLU A 163 8.11 -9.33 -18.49
N ARG A 164 7.58 -9.62 -17.30
CA ARG A 164 7.58 -10.97 -16.72
C ARG A 164 6.23 -11.24 -16.07
N TRP A 165 5.81 -12.50 -16.14
CA TRP A 165 4.54 -12.96 -15.58
C TRP A 165 4.79 -14.06 -14.57
N PHE A 166 4.07 -14.01 -13.45
CA PHE A 166 4.20 -14.98 -12.38
C PHE A 166 2.83 -15.40 -11.85
N THR A 167 2.77 -16.57 -11.25
CA THR A 167 1.69 -16.94 -10.34
C THR A 167 2.21 -17.00 -8.92
N ALA A 168 1.50 -16.35 -7.99
CA ALA A 168 1.78 -16.36 -6.56
C ALA A 168 0.73 -17.19 -5.82
N THR A 169 0.96 -18.50 -5.69
CA THR A 169 0.01 -19.39 -5.04
C THR A 169 0.13 -19.28 -3.52
N PRO A 170 -0.93 -18.89 -2.79
CA PRO A 170 -0.87 -18.77 -1.34
C PRO A 170 -0.70 -20.14 -0.68
N GLN A 171 0.13 -20.20 0.36
CA GLN A 171 0.16 -21.35 1.27
C GLN A 171 -1.19 -21.49 1.99
N SER A 172 -1.47 -22.69 2.51
CA SER A 172 -2.74 -22.98 3.19
C SER A 172 -3.04 -21.96 4.30
N GLY A 173 -4.21 -21.31 4.22
CA GLY A 173 -4.69 -20.34 5.20
C GLY A 173 -4.21 -18.91 4.97
N GLN A 174 -3.45 -18.64 3.90
CA GLN A 174 -3.10 -17.29 3.47
C GLN A 174 -4.12 -16.76 2.47
N SER A 175 -4.31 -15.43 2.49
CA SER A 175 -5.02 -14.71 1.44
C SER A 175 -4.21 -14.75 0.14
N THR A 176 -4.85 -14.48 -0.99
CA THR A 176 -4.13 -14.26 -2.25
C THR A 176 -3.22 -13.02 -2.13
N VAL A 177 -2.17 -12.96 -2.95
CA VAL A 177 -1.26 -11.80 -2.93
C VAL A 177 -2.01 -10.51 -3.29
N ALA A 178 -3.00 -10.56 -4.18
CA ALA A 178 -3.81 -9.41 -4.55
C ALA A 178 -4.66 -8.90 -3.37
N GLU A 179 -5.25 -9.80 -2.59
CA GLU A 179 -5.99 -9.44 -1.37
C GLU A 179 -5.09 -8.84 -0.29
N LEU A 180 -3.85 -9.35 -0.15
CA LEU A 180 -2.85 -8.79 0.77
C LEU A 180 -2.55 -7.32 0.42
N PHE A 181 -2.17 -7.05 -0.83
CA PHE A 181 -1.91 -5.69 -1.30
C PHE A 181 -3.16 -4.82 -1.29
N ARG A 182 -4.35 -5.40 -1.52
CA ARG A 182 -5.62 -4.68 -1.40
C ARG A 182 -5.87 -4.24 0.04
N GLY A 183 -5.63 -5.12 1.02
CA GLY A 183 -5.75 -4.77 2.44
C GLY A 183 -4.78 -3.66 2.85
N TRP A 184 -3.57 -3.62 2.29
CA TRP A 184 -2.64 -2.52 2.50
C TRP A 184 -3.14 -1.21 1.90
N TYR A 185 -3.66 -1.25 0.67
CA TYR A 185 -4.28 -0.08 0.05
C TYR A 185 -5.44 0.44 0.91
N ASP A 186 -6.31 -0.43 1.38
CA ASP A 186 -7.46 -0.06 2.21
C ASP A 186 -7.02 0.59 3.54
N ASN A 187 -5.93 0.12 4.15
CA ASN A 187 -5.35 0.75 5.33
C ASN A 187 -4.80 2.16 5.03
N LEU A 188 -4.09 2.36 3.91
CA LEU A 188 -3.63 3.69 3.50
C LEU A 188 -4.80 4.61 3.18
N GLU A 189 -5.87 4.09 2.57
CA GLU A 189 -7.09 4.84 2.32
C GLU A 189 -7.75 5.28 3.63
N TYR A 190 -7.81 4.39 4.63
CA TYR A 190 -8.29 4.69 5.98
C TYR A 190 -7.45 5.78 6.67
N GLN A 191 -6.12 5.64 6.69
CA GLN A 191 -5.24 6.63 7.31
C GLN A 191 -5.34 7.99 6.63
N ALA A 192 -5.34 8.04 5.30
CA ALA A 192 -5.52 9.28 4.56
C ALA A 192 -6.88 9.95 4.84
N ALA A 193 -7.93 9.17 5.10
CA ALA A 193 -9.22 9.70 5.50
C ALA A 193 -9.19 10.30 6.91
N VAL A 194 -8.52 9.65 7.87
CA VAL A 194 -8.29 10.16 9.23
C VAL A 194 -7.51 11.47 9.20
N ASP A 195 -6.35 11.49 8.53
CA ASP A 195 -5.45 12.65 8.46
C ASP A 195 -6.09 13.84 7.71
N GLY A 196 -6.94 13.52 6.74
CA GLY A 196 -7.68 14.49 5.94
C GLY A 196 -8.71 15.28 6.74
N ILE A 197 -9.21 14.77 7.87
CA ILE A 197 -10.20 15.47 8.68
C ILE A 197 -9.56 16.68 9.35
N SER A 198 -10.22 17.84 9.28
CA SER A 198 -9.84 19.06 10.00
C SER A 198 -11.09 19.74 10.52
N ILE A 199 -11.12 20.02 11.82
CA ILE A 199 -12.23 20.76 12.44
C ILE A 199 -11.78 22.21 12.68
N SER A 200 -12.67 23.16 12.42
CA SER A 200 -12.36 24.58 12.56
C SER A 200 -11.76 24.92 13.92
N ARG A 201 -10.64 25.65 13.90
CA ARG A 201 -9.89 26.12 15.07
C ARG A 201 -10.73 26.99 16.03
N GLU A 202 -11.73 27.68 15.49
CA GLU A 202 -12.62 28.57 16.25
C GLU A 202 -13.63 27.81 17.12
N THR A 203 -13.74 26.49 16.94
CA THR A 203 -14.58 25.64 17.79
C THR A 203 -13.93 25.51 19.17
N ALA A 204 -14.46 26.25 20.14
CA ALA A 204 -13.88 26.36 21.49
C ALA A 204 -14.29 25.23 22.46
N ASN A 205 -15.32 24.45 22.12
CA ASN A 205 -15.84 23.40 23.00
C ASN A 205 -15.37 22.02 22.52
N ALA A 206 -14.58 21.34 23.34
CA ALA A 206 -14.01 20.04 23.01
C ALA A 206 -15.09 18.99 22.63
N SER A 207 -16.24 18.96 23.31
CA SER A 207 -17.31 18.01 22.96
C SER A 207 -17.88 18.29 21.57
N LYS A 208 -18.01 19.57 21.19
CA LYS A 208 -18.41 19.93 19.81
C LYS A 208 -17.35 19.54 18.78
N VAL A 209 -16.07 19.69 19.11
CA VAL A 209 -14.97 19.26 18.24
C VAL A 209 -15.00 17.74 18.06
N ALA A 210 -15.16 16.98 19.15
CA ALA A 210 -15.24 15.52 19.16
C ALA A 210 -16.41 15.01 18.30
N SER A 211 -17.62 15.59 18.47
CA SER A 211 -18.78 15.22 17.65
C SER A 211 -18.59 15.57 16.18
N ALA A 212 -18.07 16.77 15.88
CA ALA A 212 -17.80 17.17 14.50
C ALA A 212 -16.74 16.27 13.81
N TYR A 213 -15.71 15.86 14.56
CA TYR A 213 -14.73 14.88 14.09
C TYR A 213 -15.39 13.53 13.81
N GLY A 214 -16.22 13.03 14.73
CA GLY A 214 -16.94 11.77 14.56
C GLY A 214 -17.90 11.76 13.37
N GLU A 215 -18.61 12.87 13.13
CA GLU A 215 -19.46 13.06 11.95
C GLU A 215 -18.64 13.07 10.66
N ALA A 216 -17.50 13.77 10.64
CA ALA A 216 -16.60 13.81 9.49
C ALA A 216 -15.99 12.43 9.20
N LEU A 217 -15.61 11.68 10.24
CA LEU A 217 -15.11 10.32 10.10
C LEU A 217 -16.20 9.39 9.55
N ALA A 218 -17.41 9.42 10.09
CA ALA A 218 -18.54 8.63 9.57
C ALA A 218 -18.81 8.95 8.08
N ALA A 219 -18.75 10.22 7.68
CA ALA A 219 -18.87 10.61 6.29
C ALA A 219 -17.74 10.06 5.41
N ALA A 220 -16.50 10.03 5.93
CA ALA A 220 -15.36 9.49 5.19
C ALA A 220 -15.49 7.99 4.90
N TYR A 221 -16.02 7.20 5.85
CA TYR A 221 -16.28 5.76 5.65
C TYR A 221 -17.19 5.47 4.44
N LEU A 222 -18.12 6.38 4.12
CA LEU A 222 -19.03 6.25 2.97
C LEU A 222 -18.35 6.54 1.62
N THR A 223 -17.07 6.96 1.63
CA THR A 223 -16.32 7.34 0.42
C THR A 223 -15.23 6.34 0.04
N PHE A 224 -15.01 5.31 0.85
CA PHE A 224 -14.00 4.29 0.58
C PHE A 224 -14.27 3.55 -0.73
N ALA A 225 -13.19 3.09 -1.36
CA ALA A 225 -13.26 2.44 -2.65
C ALA A 225 -14.14 1.17 -2.57
N PRO A 226 -14.93 0.88 -3.62
CA PRO A 226 -15.61 -0.40 -3.75
C PRO A 226 -14.68 -1.59 -3.45
N GLY A 227 -15.19 -2.56 -2.69
CA GLY A 227 -14.43 -3.72 -2.22
C GLY A 227 -13.48 -3.44 -1.05
N SER A 228 -13.45 -2.24 -0.48
CA SER A 228 -12.60 -1.94 0.68
C SER A 228 -13.00 -2.75 1.90
N SER A 229 -12.03 -3.22 2.68
CA SER A 229 -12.24 -3.89 3.97
C SER A 229 -13.01 -3.01 4.98
N TYR A 230 -12.97 -1.69 4.82
CA TYR A 230 -13.67 -0.70 5.64
C TYR A 230 -14.97 -0.18 5.01
N ALA A 231 -15.41 -0.74 3.88
CA ALA A 231 -16.60 -0.26 3.18
C ALA A 231 -17.88 -0.46 4.00
N VAL A 232 -18.74 0.56 3.99
CA VAL A 232 -20.04 0.56 4.66
C VAL A 232 -21.13 1.08 3.72
N THR A 233 -22.37 0.64 3.95
CA THR A 233 -23.56 1.16 3.27
C THR A 233 -24.22 2.30 4.04
N ALA A 234 -23.96 2.39 5.34
CA ALA A 234 -24.41 3.45 6.22
C ALA A 234 -23.40 3.68 7.35
N ALA A 235 -23.23 4.94 7.76
CA ALA A 235 -22.40 5.32 8.90
C ALA A 235 -22.95 6.60 9.53
N GLN A 236 -22.92 6.66 10.86
CA GLN A 236 -23.25 7.87 11.61
C GLN A 236 -22.52 7.89 12.96
N LEU A 237 -22.31 9.09 13.50
CA LEU A 237 -21.90 9.25 14.88
C LEU A 237 -22.98 8.70 15.82
N TYR A 238 -22.59 7.81 16.73
CA TYR A 238 -23.47 7.29 17.78
C TYR A 238 -23.24 8.03 19.11
N SER A 239 -21.99 8.13 19.55
CA SER A 239 -21.62 8.89 20.74
C SER A 239 -20.16 9.37 20.69
N SER A 240 -19.86 10.40 21.47
CA SER A 240 -18.50 10.90 21.68
C SER A 240 -18.34 11.37 23.13
N GLU A 241 -17.38 10.81 23.86
CA GLU A 241 -17.17 11.07 25.29
C GLU A 241 -15.71 11.39 25.59
N ILE A 242 -15.46 12.61 26.08
CA ILE A 242 -14.12 13.06 26.47
C ILE A 242 -13.76 12.43 27.82
N TYR A 243 -12.60 11.80 27.89
CA TYR A 243 -12.08 11.24 29.14
C TYR A 243 -10.78 11.91 29.62
N GLU A 244 -10.09 12.64 28.76
CA GLU A 244 -8.85 13.34 29.12
C GLU A 244 -8.73 14.68 28.38
N THR A 245 -8.16 15.70 29.04
CA THR A 245 -7.93 17.02 28.44
C THR A 245 -6.67 17.62 29.03
N SER A 246 -5.80 18.15 28.17
CA SER A 246 -4.57 18.85 28.54
C SER A 246 -4.84 20.12 29.35
N ALA A 247 -3.84 20.56 30.13
CA ALA A 247 -3.97 21.72 31.01
C ALA A 247 -4.23 23.04 30.25
N ASP A 248 -3.73 23.16 29.02
CA ASP A 248 -3.92 24.33 28.15
C ASP A 248 -5.16 24.21 27.24
N ALA A 249 -5.86 23.07 27.32
CA ALA A 249 -7.00 22.70 26.49
C ALA A 249 -6.73 22.75 24.98
N ASN A 250 -5.47 22.61 24.54
CA ASN A 250 -5.12 22.47 23.12
C ASN A 250 -5.09 21.01 22.66
N ARG A 251 -5.18 20.06 23.59
CA ARG A 251 -5.20 18.61 23.32
C ARG A 251 -6.23 17.91 24.19
N PHE A 252 -6.91 16.91 23.65
CA PHE A 252 -7.85 16.09 24.43
C PHE A 252 -8.04 14.72 23.80
N CYS A 253 -8.38 13.74 24.63
CA CYS A 253 -8.71 12.38 24.23
C CYS A 253 -10.18 12.08 24.47
N PHE A 254 -10.79 11.34 23.55
CA PHE A 254 -12.18 10.95 23.65
C PHE A 254 -12.44 9.57 23.07
N THR A 255 -13.44 8.89 23.62
CA THR A 255 -14.03 7.69 23.04
C THR A 255 -15.07 8.11 22.02
N LEU A 256 -14.95 7.59 20.82
CA LEU A 256 -15.85 7.77 19.70
C LEU A 256 -16.55 6.45 19.41
N VAL A 257 -17.87 6.45 19.30
CA VAL A 257 -18.62 5.30 18.81
C VAL A 257 -19.32 5.69 17.51
N LEU A 258 -19.03 4.96 16.45
CA LEU A 258 -19.73 5.05 15.18
C LEU A 258 -20.72 3.90 15.06
N ALA A 259 -21.93 4.19 14.60
CA ALA A 259 -22.87 3.17 14.15
C ALA A 259 -22.69 2.98 12.64
N VAL A 260 -22.40 1.75 12.20
CA VAL A 260 -22.10 1.42 10.79
C VAL A 260 -22.87 0.20 10.31
N THR A 261 -23.08 0.12 8.99
CA THR A 261 -23.56 -1.09 8.31
C THR A 261 -22.49 -1.53 7.31
N PRO A 262 -21.57 -2.44 7.70
CA PRO A 262 -20.53 -2.94 6.82
C PRO A 262 -21.09 -3.56 5.55
N VAL A 263 -20.36 -3.42 4.44
CA VAL A 263 -20.64 -4.21 3.22
C VAL A 263 -20.31 -5.68 3.47
N ASP A 264 -19.22 -5.95 4.18
CA ASP A 264 -18.83 -7.27 4.67
C ASP A 264 -18.54 -7.20 6.18
N GLU A 265 -19.40 -7.81 6.98
CA GLU A 265 -19.27 -7.90 8.45
C GLU A 265 -18.22 -8.94 8.91
N THR A 266 -17.71 -9.75 7.99
CA THR A 266 -16.67 -10.75 8.27
C THR A 266 -15.26 -10.21 8.12
N SER A 267 -15.10 -9.08 7.42
CA SER A 267 -13.83 -8.37 7.26
C SER A 267 -13.12 -8.14 8.60
N GLY A 268 -11.82 -8.45 8.63
CA GLY A 268 -10.97 -8.29 9.81
C GLY A 268 -10.93 -6.85 10.34
N ALA A 269 -11.14 -5.85 9.47
CA ALA A 269 -11.19 -4.43 9.84
C ALA A 269 -12.23 -4.10 10.93
N TRP A 270 -13.28 -4.91 11.00
CA TRP A 270 -14.39 -4.73 11.94
C TRP A 270 -14.26 -5.58 13.20
N ARG A 271 -13.41 -6.61 13.17
CA ARG A 271 -13.29 -7.62 14.24
C ARG A 271 -12.14 -7.35 15.21
N VAL A 272 -11.51 -6.18 15.13
CA VAL A 272 -10.41 -5.78 16.02
C VAL A 272 -10.96 -5.22 17.34
N GLY A 273 -10.57 -5.79 18.48
CA GLY A 273 -10.95 -5.34 19.83
C GLY A 273 -11.99 -6.23 20.51
N ASP A 274 -12.80 -5.65 21.42
CA ASP A 274 -13.80 -6.36 22.25
C ASP A 274 -15.06 -6.85 21.49
N GLY A 275 -14.98 -6.90 20.15
CA GLY A 275 -16.09 -7.27 19.27
C GLY A 275 -16.96 -6.07 18.88
N MET A 276 -17.82 -6.27 17.87
CA MET A 276 -18.84 -5.30 17.52
C MET A 276 -20.16 -5.67 18.20
N GLU A 277 -20.83 -4.68 18.77
CA GLU A 277 -22.18 -4.84 19.31
C GLU A 277 -23.19 -4.27 18.32
N LEU A 278 -24.40 -4.82 18.28
CA LEU A 278 -25.49 -4.22 17.50
C LEU A 278 -26.21 -3.18 18.37
N ALA A 279 -26.48 -2.02 17.80
CA ALA A 279 -27.34 -1.03 18.44
C ALA A 279 -28.76 -1.61 18.59
N GLU A 280 -29.23 -1.72 19.83
CA GLU A 280 -30.50 -2.39 20.14
C GLU A 280 -31.74 -1.51 19.90
N SER A 281 -31.57 -0.18 19.84
CA SER A 281 -32.68 0.78 19.72
C SER A 281 -32.26 2.12 19.11
N GLY A 282 -33.25 2.96 18.81
CA GLY A 282 -33.04 4.31 18.26
C GLY A 282 -32.82 4.32 16.75
N THR A 283 -32.33 5.44 16.22
CA THR A 283 -32.08 5.63 14.77
C THR A 283 -30.93 4.78 14.24
N ALA A 284 -30.13 4.20 15.13
CA ALA A 284 -29.04 3.29 14.80
C ALA A 284 -29.44 1.81 14.91
N GLN A 285 -30.70 1.49 15.24
CA GLN A 285 -31.10 0.11 15.53
C GLN A 285 -30.71 -0.86 14.39
N GLY A 286 -30.01 -1.94 14.75
CA GLY A 286 -29.51 -2.95 13.81
C GLY A 286 -28.20 -2.59 13.10
N MET A 287 -27.60 -1.43 13.40
CA MET A 287 -26.25 -1.08 12.97
C MET A 287 -25.21 -1.59 13.98
N TRP A 288 -24.01 -1.91 13.49
CA TRP A 288 -22.88 -2.29 14.32
C TRP A 288 -22.24 -1.06 14.97
N LEU A 289 -21.90 -1.16 16.24
CA LEU A 289 -21.22 -0.14 17.02
C LEU A 289 -19.72 -0.39 17.00
N VAL A 290 -18.99 0.59 16.49
CA VAL A 290 -17.54 0.54 16.33
C VAL A 290 -16.92 1.62 17.20
N THR A 291 -16.17 1.19 18.21
CA THR A 291 -15.49 2.08 19.15
C THR A 291 -14.08 2.44 18.66
N ARG A 292 -13.73 3.71 18.82
CA ARG A 292 -12.38 4.24 18.63
C ARG A 292 -12.03 5.14 19.80
N GLN A 293 -10.75 5.19 20.14
CA GLN A 293 -10.19 6.26 20.96
C GLN A 293 -9.40 7.19 20.04
N VAL A 294 -9.46 8.48 20.31
CA VAL A 294 -8.89 9.52 19.45
C VAL A 294 -8.25 10.58 20.32
N GLU A 295 -7.03 10.98 19.98
CA GLU A 295 -6.39 12.21 20.46
C GLU A 295 -6.52 13.29 19.37
N LEU A 296 -7.04 14.47 19.73
CA LEU A 296 -7.01 15.65 18.88
C LEU A 296 -6.11 16.72 19.47
N GLN A 297 -5.35 17.39 18.59
CA GLN A 297 -4.55 18.56 18.90
C GLN A 297 -4.98 19.76 18.07
N LYS A 298 -4.99 20.92 18.71
CA LYS A 298 -5.24 22.22 18.08
C LYS A 298 -3.96 22.72 17.41
N THR A 299 -4.01 22.87 16.09
CA THR A 299 -2.93 23.41 15.26
C THR A 299 -3.30 24.80 14.71
N VAL A 300 -2.44 25.36 13.87
CA VAL A 300 -2.73 26.60 13.13
C VAL A 300 -3.87 26.44 12.13
N ASP A 301 -4.05 25.23 11.59
CA ASP A 301 -5.00 24.91 10.51
C ASP A 301 -6.35 24.34 11.01
N GLY A 302 -6.45 24.02 12.30
CA GLY A 302 -7.64 23.41 12.88
C GLY A 302 -7.33 22.45 14.02
N TRP A 303 -8.33 21.70 14.45
CA TRP A 303 -8.13 20.51 15.26
C TRP A 303 -7.83 19.33 14.35
N LYS A 304 -6.75 18.61 14.66
CA LYS A 304 -6.22 17.50 13.87
C LYS A 304 -6.07 16.25 14.73
N CYS A 305 -6.30 15.09 14.11
CA CYS A 305 -6.00 13.80 14.72
C CYS A 305 -4.50 13.64 14.87
N VAL A 306 -4.06 13.33 16.08
CA VAL A 306 -2.68 12.94 16.38
C VAL A 306 -2.58 11.43 16.48
N GLU A 307 -3.57 10.81 17.10
CA GLU A 307 -3.61 9.36 17.29
C GLU A 307 -5.06 8.85 17.25
N ILE A 308 -5.26 7.70 16.61
CA ILE A 308 -6.53 6.97 16.60
C ILE A 308 -6.28 5.47 16.73
N GLY A 309 -7.12 4.82 17.52
CA GLY A 309 -6.93 3.41 17.84
C GLY A 309 -8.19 2.79 18.44
N THR A 310 -8.09 1.54 18.85
CA THR A 310 -9.20 0.79 19.46
C THR A 310 -9.22 0.89 20.98
N THR A 311 -8.07 1.12 21.62
CA THR A 311 -7.92 1.26 23.07
C THR A 311 -6.55 1.83 23.44
N GLY A 312 -6.38 2.26 24.69
CA GLY A 312 -5.08 2.63 25.27
C GLY A 312 -4.55 4.01 24.89
N ILE A 313 -5.32 4.86 24.21
CA ILE A 313 -4.87 6.20 23.84
C ILE A 313 -4.96 7.13 25.05
N THR A 314 -3.82 7.71 25.40
CA THR A 314 -3.70 8.79 26.39
C THR A 314 -3.14 10.03 25.70
N LEU A 315 -3.11 11.17 26.37
CA LEU A 315 -2.39 12.32 25.85
C LEU A 315 -0.92 11.92 25.61
N SER A 316 -0.43 12.01 24.38
CA SER A 316 0.99 11.78 24.08
C SER A 316 1.88 12.80 24.84
N ASP A 317 3.00 12.35 25.38
CA ASP A 317 3.92 13.26 26.08
C ASP A 317 4.44 14.33 25.10
N ASP A 318 4.40 15.61 25.50
CA ASP A 318 5.04 16.71 24.76
C ASP A 318 6.56 16.48 24.72
N SER A 319 7.04 15.62 23.83
CA SER A 319 8.42 15.67 23.35
C SER A 319 8.47 16.68 22.22
N SER A 320 8.48 17.94 22.61
CA SER A 320 8.88 19.03 21.72
C SER A 320 10.35 18.84 21.35
N ASP A 321 10.60 18.34 20.15
CA ASP A 321 11.83 18.58 19.38
C ASP A 321 11.62 19.74 18.39
#